data_AF-A0A1E8CIX7-F1
#
_entry.id   AF-A0A1E8CIX7-F1
#
_cell.length_a   1.000
_cell.length_b   1.000
_cell.length_c   1.000
_cell.angle_alpha   90.00
_cell.angle_beta   90.00
_cell.angle_gamma   90.00
#
_symmetry.space_group_name_H-M   'P 1'
#
loop_
_entity.id
_entity.type
_entity.pdbx_description
1 polymer ?
#
loop_
_entity_poly.entity_id
_entity_poly.type
_entity_poly.pdbx_seq_one_letter_code
_entity_poly.pdbx_strand_id
1 'polypeptide(L)'
;MSMKRLITCVVTGLVLSAFAGGALLAAEAPESDLSAQMQTIKPSRLWLPETQEELRGLLVAAAYKALEDPDCSEVLYGRLNEYRTENGQTAFTILCMRDPRYTFNMIFPADELEPATIAEERVSNSADLQRLRQLLGDIPASVRSGEAAADAEQEPVDTSPPVVF
;
A
#
# COMPACT_ATOMS: atom_id res chain seq x y z
N MET A 1 2.37 69.57 7.76
CA MET A 1 1.56 69.55 8.99
C MET A 1 2.37 68.88 10.07
N SER A 2 2.84 69.65 11.04
CA SER A 2 3.67 69.21 12.17
C SER A 2 2.88 69.53 13.43
N MET A 3 2.54 68.52 14.22
CA MET A 3 1.81 68.71 15.47
C MET A 3 2.63 68.10 16.62
N LYS A 4 2.79 68.95 17.63
CA LYS A 4 3.76 68.90 18.71
C LYS A 4 3.51 67.77 19.71
N ARG A 5 4.62 67.32 20.30
CA ARG A 5 4.76 66.50 21.51
C ARG A 5 4.01 67.10 22.70
N LEU A 6 3.52 66.22 23.58
CA LEU A 6 3.73 66.13 25.05
C LEU A 6 2.48 65.54 25.72
N ILE A 7 2.65 64.46 26.48
CA ILE A 7 2.36 64.38 27.93
C ILE A 7 2.71 62.96 28.40
N THR A 8 3.69 62.92 29.28
CA THR A 8 4.15 61.80 30.08
C THR A 8 3.15 61.55 31.22
N CYS A 9 2.81 60.31 31.52
CA CYS A 9 2.46 59.86 32.88
C CYS A 9 2.74 58.37 33.00
N VAL A 10 3.86 58.05 33.66
CA VAL A 10 4.21 56.72 34.17
C VAL A 10 3.37 56.51 35.44
N VAL A 11 2.52 55.48 35.46
CA VAL A 11 2.06 54.89 36.72
C VAL A 11 2.21 53.38 36.62
N THR A 12 3.20 52.92 37.36
CA THR A 12 3.47 51.54 37.79
C THR A 12 2.21 50.82 38.28
N GLY A 13 1.96 49.64 37.71
CA GLY A 13 0.98 48.67 38.22
C GLY A 13 1.58 47.27 38.21
N LEU A 14 2.34 46.97 39.26
CA LEU A 14 2.91 45.66 39.57
C LEU A 14 1.76 44.78 40.09
N VAL A 15 1.32 43.80 39.29
CA VAL A 15 0.45 42.72 39.77
C VAL A 15 1.21 41.41 39.61
N LEU A 16 1.76 40.95 40.75
CA LEU A 16 2.21 39.58 40.93
C LEU A 16 0.98 38.65 40.83
N SER A 17 1.00 37.74 39.88
CA SER A 17 0.29 36.46 40.00
C SER A 17 1.33 35.34 39.94
N ALA A 18 1.74 34.90 41.12
CA ALA A 18 2.40 33.62 41.30
C ALA A 18 1.36 32.52 41.08
N PHE A 19 1.57 31.67 40.08
CA PHE A 19 1.16 30.27 40.15
C PHE A 19 2.38 29.41 39.83
N ALA A 20 2.71 28.57 40.81
CA ALA A 20 3.78 27.62 40.79
C ALA A 20 3.46 26.45 39.85
N GLY A 21 4.52 25.91 39.25
CA GLY A 21 4.63 24.48 38.98
C GLY A 21 4.33 24.04 37.56
N GLY A 22 5.28 23.28 37.01
CA GLY A 22 4.95 22.22 36.06
C GLY A 22 5.71 22.30 34.73
N ALA A 23 6.66 21.37 34.57
CA ALA A 23 7.07 20.69 33.33
C ALA A 23 7.47 21.60 32.14
N LEU A 24 8.76 21.71 31.80
CA LEU A 24 9.46 20.66 31.03
C LEU A 24 8.61 20.24 29.82
N LEU A 25 8.57 21.10 28.78
CA LEU A 25 8.08 20.72 27.46
C LEU A 25 9.08 19.71 26.88
N ALA A 26 8.89 18.46 27.26
CA ALA A 26 9.34 17.33 26.48
C ALA A 26 8.65 17.42 25.12
N ALA A 27 9.45 17.52 24.06
CA ALA A 27 8.97 17.31 22.71
C ALA A 27 8.49 15.86 22.63
N GLU A 28 7.18 15.64 22.76
CA GLU A 28 6.56 14.36 22.42
C GLU A 28 6.76 14.12 20.93
N ALA A 29 7.43 13.01 20.63
CA ALA A 29 7.69 12.49 19.30
C ALA A 29 6.37 12.17 18.57
N PRO A 30 6.35 12.14 17.22
CA PRO A 30 5.14 11.97 16.43
C PRO A 30 4.72 10.49 16.39
N GLU A 31 4.22 9.94 17.50
CA GLU A 31 3.67 8.58 17.50
C GLU A 31 2.26 8.52 16.89
N SER A 32 1.60 9.67 16.73
CA SER A 32 0.24 9.77 16.18
C SER A 32 0.17 9.53 14.68
N ASP A 33 1.15 9.98 13.89
CA ASP A 33 1.09 9.87 12.43
C ASP A 33 1.34 8.44 11.92
N LEU A 34 2.16 7.65 12.62
CA LEU A 34 2.41 6.27 12.23
C LEU A 34 1.13 5.43 12.34
N SER A 35 0.38 5.58 13.43
CA SER A 35 -0.87 4.84 13.67
C SER A 35 -1.97 5.15 12.63
N ALA A 36 -2.01 6.39 12.11
CA ALA A 36 -2.91 6.78 11.04
C ALA A 36 -2.46 6.19 9.69
N GLN A 37 -1.16 6.19 9.39
CA GLN A 37 -0.61 5.54 8.19
C GLN A 37 -0.82 4.01 8.20
N MET A 38 -0.79 3.37 9.39
CA MET A 38 -1.19 1.97 9.57
C MET A 38 -2.65 1.68 9.20
N GLN A 39 -3.56 2.65 9.38
CA GLN A 39 -4.95 2.49 8.94
C GLN A 39 -5.11 2.66 7.42
N THR A 40 -4.17 3.30 6.74
CA THR A 40 -4.20 3.51 5.29
C THR A 40 -3.91 2.22 4.51
N ILE A 41 -3.05 1.35 5.05
CA ILE A 41 -2.65 0.11 4.36
C ILE A 41 -3.68 -0.98 4.62
N LYS A 42 -4.45 -1.34 3.58
CA LYS A 42 -5.38 -2.47 3.65
C LYS A 42 -4.61 -3.79 3.46
N PRO A 43 -4.62 -4.72 4.44
CA PRO A 43 -3.87 -5.98 4.33
C PRO A 43 -4.23 -6.80 3.10
N SER A 44 -5.49 -6.74 2.65
CA SER A 44 -5.97 -7.44 1.46
C SER A 44 -5.33 -6.97 0.14
N ARG A 45 -4.65 -5.82 0.13
CA ARG A 45 -3.91 -5.29 -1.03
C ARG A 45 -2.47 -5.80 -1.10
N LEU A 46 -2.00 -6.46 -0.05
CA LEU A 46 -0.66 -6.99 0.05
C LEU A 46 -0.70 -8.49 -0.17
N TRP A 47 -0.22 -8.93 -1.32
CA TRP A 47 -0.30 -10.31 -1.75
C TRP A 47 1.07 -10.97 -1.78
N LEU A 48 1.12 -12.20 -1.27
CA LEU A 48 2.25 -13.11 -1.42
C LEU A 48 1.70 -14.49 -1.79
N PRO A 49 2.49 -15.33 -2.48
CA PRO A 49 2.22 -16.75 -2.57
C PRO A 49 2.20 -17.40 -1.18
N GLU A 50 1.37 -18.43 -0.99
CA GLU A 50 1.28 -19.18 0.28
C GLU A 50 2.62 -19.79 0.71
N THR A 51 3.51 -20.08 -0.25
CA THR A 51 4.84 -20.64 -0.01
C THR A 51 5.84 -19.62 0.55
N GLN A 52 5.48 -18.34 0.63
CA GLN A 52 6.35 -17.24 1.04
C GLN A 52 5.72 -16.33 2.10
N GLU A 53 4.77 -16.87 2.88
CA GLU A 53 4.08 -16.13 3.94
C GLU A 53 5.04 -15.61 5.02
N GLU A 54 6.21 -16.22 5.19
CA GLU A 54 7.27 -15.74 6.08
C GLU A 54 7.77 -14.33 5.72
N LEU A 55 7.61 -13.91 4.46
CA LEU A 55 8.01 -12.58 3.99
C LEU A 55 6.95 -11.51 4.25
N ARG A 56 5.80 -11.86 4.85
CA ARG A 56 4.69 -10.91 5.02
C ARG A 56 5.04 -9.69 5.85
N GLY A 57 5.81 -9.86 6.92
CA GLY A 57 6.30 -8.74 7.74
C GLY A 57 7.13 -7.75 6.93
N LEU A 58 7.95 -8.25 6.00
CA LEU A 58 8.77 -7.43 5.11
C LEU A 58 7.92 -6.76 4.02
N LEU A 59 6.93 -7.44 3.45
CA LEU A 59 6.02 -6.83 2.48
C LEU A 59 5.22 -5.68 3.12
N VAL A 60 4.77 -5.85 4.36
CA VAL A 60 4.10 -4.78 5.10
C VAL A 60 5.06 -3.63 5.39
N ALA A 61 6.30 -3.92 5.80
CA ALA A 61 7.32 -2.89 5.99
C ALA A 61 7.62 -2.10 4.70
N ALA A 62 7.69 -2.78 3.55
CA ALA A 62 7.85 -2.14 2.25
C ALA A 62 6.69 -1.18 1.94
N ALA A 63 5.46 -1.60 2.24
CA ALA A 63 4.28 -0.76 2.03
C ALA A 63 4.28 0.46 2.96
N TYR A 64 4.74 0.33 4.21
CA TYR A 64 4.94 1.47 5.11
C TYR A 64 6.00 2.44 4.59
N LYS A 65 7.15 1.91 4.18
CA LYS A 65 8.24 2.71 3.62
C LYS A 65 7.82 3.45 2.34
N ALA A 66 6.88 2.91 1.58
CA ALA A 66 6.33 3.58 0.41
C ALA A 66 5.52 4.84 0.77
N LEU A 67 4.76 4.83 1.86
CA LEU A 67 3.98 5.98 2.32
C LEU A 67 4.84 7.11 2.90
N GLU A 68 6.11 6.85 3.17
CA GLU A 68 7.07 7.90 3.52
C GLU A 68 7.43 8.79 2.32
N ASP A 69 7.20 8.32 1.08
CA ASP A 69 7.40 9.10 -0.13
C ASP A 69 6.27 10.13 -0.30
N PRO A 70 6.58 11.43 -0.44
CA PRO A 70 5.56 12.48 -0.55
C PRO A 70 4.69 12.35 -1.81
N ASP A 71 5.16 11.64 -2.84
CA ASP A 71 4.38 11.36 -4.04
C ASP A 71 3.48 10.13 -3.87
N CYS A 72 3.60 9.33 -2.81
CA CYS A 72 2.74 8.17 -2.55
C CYS A 72 1.59 8.51 -1.60
N SER A 73 0.45 8.92 -2.15
CA SER A 73 -0.75 9.22 -1.35
C SER A 73 -1.48 7.99 -0.82
N GLU A 74 -1.40 6.85 -1.53
CA GLU A 74 -2.06 5.60 -1.14
C GLU A 74 -1.33 4.39 -1.74
N VAL A 75 -1.18 3.32 -0.95
CA VAL A 75 -0.75 2.01 -1.44
C VAL A 75 -1.96 1.26 -1.99
N LEU A 76 -1.95 1.02 -3.30
CA LEU A 76 -3.01 0.30 -4.02
C LEU A 76 -2.78 -1.21 -4.03
N TYR A 77 -1.52 -1.64 -4.12
CA TYR A 77 -1.15 -3.04 -4.21
C TYR A 77 0.32 -3.25 -3.83
N GLY A 78 0.65 -4.41 -3.25
CA GLY A 78 2.03 -4.81 -2.98
C GLY A 78 2.24 -6.30 -3.22
N ARG A 79 3.40 -6.66 -3.79
CA ARG A 79 3.76 -8.05 -4.11
C ARG A 79 5.26 -8.28 -4.09
N LEU A 80 5.64 -9.55 -4.15
CA LEU A 80 7.01 -9.95 -4.48
C LEU A 80 7.38 -9.49 -5.91
N ASN A 81 8.59 -8.98 -6.06
CA ASN A 81 9.22 -8.70 -7.34
C ASN A 81 9.90 -9.96 -7.86
N GLU A 82 9.18 -10.71 -8.70
CA GLU A 82 9.64 -11.98 -9.26
C GLU A 82 10.95 -11.83 -10.03
N TYR A 83 11.06 -10.80 -10.88
CA TYR A 83 12.25 -10.58 -11.69
C TYR A 83 13.53 -10.45 -10.85
N ARG A 84 13.51 -9.66 -9.77
CA ARG A 84 14.69 -9.55 -8.90
C ARG A 84 14.91 -10.80 -8.05
N THR A 85 13.82 -11.41 -7.58
CA THR A 85 13.88 -12.60 -6.72
C THR A 85 14.47 -13.79 -7.48
N GLU A 86 14.10 -13.98 -8.75
CA GLU A 86 14.68 -14.99 -9.65
C GLU A 86 16.18 -14.78 -9.88
N ASN A 87 16.64 -13.52 -9.82
CA ASN A 87 18.05 -13.15 -9.92
C ASN A 87 18.79 -13.16 -8.56
N GLY A 88 18.20 -13.80 -7.54
CA GLY A 88 18.81 -14.00 -6.22
C GLY A 88 18.69 -12.81 -5.27
N GLN A 89 17.86 -11.82 -5.59
CA GLN A 89 17.61 -10.66 -4.73
C GLN A 89 16.12 -10.54 -4.40
N THR A 90 15.73 -10.95 -3.19
CA THR A 90 14.36 -10.76 -2.72
C THR A 90 14.03 -9.27 -2.66
N ALA A 91 12.98 -8.87 -3.36
CA ALA A 91 12.51 -7.49 -3.37
C ALA A 91 10.99 -7.45 -3.49
N PHE A 92 10.39 -6.33 -3.10
CA PHE A 92 8.95 -6.10 -3.17
C PHE A 92 8.66 -4.95 -4.12
N THR A 93 7.59 -5.07 -4.88
CA THR A 93 7.05 -3.98 -5.70
C THR A 93 5.79 -3.45 -5.04
N ILE A 94 5.77 -2.15 -4.77
CA ILE A 94 4.63 -1.44 -4.18
C ILE A 94 4.07 -0.47 -5.23
N LEU A 95 2.77 -0.61 -5.54
CA LEU A 95 2.05 0.28 -6.43
C LEU A 95 1.43 1.43 -5.62
N CYS A 96 1.98 2.62 -5.81
CA CYS A 96 1.54 3.87 -5.20
C CYS A 96 0.62 4.65 -6.13
N MET A 97 -0.38 5.30 -5.54
CA MET A 97 -1.16 6.35 -6.20
C MET A 97 -0.56 7.71 -5.84
N ARG A 98 -0.23 8.54 -6.83
CA ARG A 98 0.13 9.94 -6.60
C ARG A 98 -1.09 10.84 -6.60
N ASP A 99 -1.94 10.62 -7.60
CA ASP A 99 -3.20 11.33 -7.79
C ASP A 99 -4.19 10.38 -8.49
N PRO A 100 -5.49 10.71 -8.57
CA PRO A 100 -6.49 9.80 -9.15
C PRO A 100 -6.24 9.38 -10.60
N ARG A 101 -5.31 10.01 -11.32
CA ARG A 101 -4.96 9.71 -12.71
C ARG A 101 -3.58 9.08 -12.86
N TYR A 102 -2.77 9.04 -11.80
CA TYR A 102 -1.38 8.60 -11.89
C TYR A 102 -0.98 7.65 -10.77
N THR A 103 -0.40 6.53 -11.20
CA THR A 103 0.18 5.52 -10.32
C THR A 103 1.61 5.23 -10.72
N PHE A 104 2.45 4.84 -9.77
CA PHE A 104 3.84 4.46 -10.02
C PHE A 104 4.26 3.31 -9.11
N ASN A 105 5.27 2.58 -9.55
CA ASN A 105 5.84 1.47 -8.79
C ASN A 105 7.08 1.94 -8.03
N MET A 106 7.17 1.55 -6.77
CA MET A 106 8.39 1.61 -5.97
C MET A 106 8.90 0.19 -5.74
N ILE A 107 10.23 0.02 -5.66
CA ILE A 107 10.86 -1.28 -5.46
C ILE A 107 11.70 -1.21 -4.20
N PHE A 108 11.47 -2.14 -3.28
CA PHE A 108 12.19 -2.23 -2.00
C PHE A 108 12.92 -3.57 -1.88
N PRO A 109 14.26 -3.57 -1.85
CA PRO A 109 15.04 -4.76 -1.51
C PRO A 109 14.76 -5.24 -0.09
N ALA A 110 14.73 -6.56 0.14
CA ALA A 110 14.42 -7.12 1.45
C ALA A 110 15.48 -6.83 2.52
N ASP A 111 16.75 -6.64 2.13
CA ASP A 111 17.87 -6.31 3.01
C ASP A 111 17.85 -4.87 3.52
N GLU A 112 17.02 -4.00 2.94
CA GLU A 112 16.82 -2.61 3.37
C GLU A 112 15.55 -2.41 4.22
N LEU A 113 14.91 -3.51 4.63
CA LEU A 113 13.62 -3.51 5.32
C LEU A 113 13.74 -4.23 6.67
N GLU A 114 13.18 -3.60 7.70
CA GLU A 114 13.00 -4.22 9.01
C GLU A 114 11.59 -4.84 9.07
N PRO A 115 11.43 -6.12 9.48
CA PRO A 115 10.12 -6.76 9.53
C PRO A 115 9.15 -6.01 10.44
N ALA A 116 8.00 -5.61 9.89
CA ALA A 116 6.96 -4.99 10.71
C ALA A 116 6.33 -6.04 11.63
N THR A 117 6.19 -5.71 12.92
CA THR A 117 5.36 -6.52 13.84
C THR A 117 3.90 -6.27 13.53
N ILE A 118 3.32 -7.13 12.71
CA ILE A 118 1.88 -7.10 12.42
C ILE A 118 1.19 -7.81 13.58
N ALA A 119 0.26 -7.14 14.27
CA ALA A 119 -0.71 -7.86 15.09
C ALA A 119 -1.62 -8.62 14.12
N GLU A 120 -1.25 -9.87 13.82
CA GLU A 120 -1.92 -10.67 12.80
C GLU A 120 -3.37 -10.96 13.19
N GLU A 121 -4.33 -10.28 12.58
CA GLU A 121 -5.65 -10.87 12.36
C GLU A 121 -5.56 -11.73 11.10
N ARG A 122 -5.18 -13.01 11.27
CA ARG A 122 -5.22 -13.98 10.17
C ARG A 122 -6.68 -14.21 9.76
N VAL A 123 -7.16 -13.46 8.78
CA VAL A 123 -8.44 -13.73 8.14
C VAL A 123 -8.29 -15.01 7.30
N SER A 124 -8.63 -16.14 7.92
CA SER A 124 -8.71 -17.45 7.27
C SER A 124 -9.85 -17.41 6.24
N ASN A 125 -9.49 -17.27 4.96
CA ASN A 125 -10.44 -17.39 3.83
C ASN A 125 -10.79 -18.86 3.53
N SER A 126 -10.37 -19.82 4.34
CA SER A 126 -10.59 -21.25 4.07
C SER A 126 -12.08 -21.61 4.05
N ALA A 127 -12.90 -20.96 4.88
CA ALA A 127 -14.35 -21.17 4.91
C ALA A 127 -15.02 -20.65 3.63
N ASP A 128 -14.62 -19.47 3.15
CA ASP A 128 -15.16 -18.88 1.92
C ASP A 128 -14.69 -19.64 0.68
N LEU A 129 -13.45 -20.14 0.66
CA LEU A 129 -12.97 -21.05 -0.38
C LEU A 129 -13.72 -22.39 -0.36
N GLN A 130 -14.03 -22.94 0.81
CA GLN A 130 -14.87 -24.14 0.95
C GLN A 130 -16.26 -23.89 0.36
N ARG A 131 -16.85 -22.74 0.66
CA ARG A 131 -18.16 -22.30 0.14
C ARG A 131 -18.15 -22.12 -1.37
N LEU A 132 -17.12 -21.49 -1.92
CA LEU A 132 -16.94 -21.35 -3.37
C LEU A 132 -16.79 -22.72 -4.04
N ARG A 133 -16.00 -23.65 -3.48
CA ARG A 133 -15.89 -25.02 -4.01
C ARG A 133 -17.23 -25.77 -4.01
N GLN A 134 -18.08 -25.56 -3.00
CA GLN A 134 -19.43 -26.14 -2.97
C GLN A 134 -20.31 -25.54 -4.07
N LEU A 135 -20.29 -24.22 -4.26
CA LEU A 135 -21.07 -23.54 -5.31
C LEU A 135 -20.62 -23.90 -6.73
N LEU A 136 -19.32 -24.09 -6.95
CA LEU A 136 -18.76 -24.53 -8.23
C LEU A 136 -18.91 -26.05 -8.48
N GLY A 137 -19.17 -26.84 -7.43
CA GLY A 137 -19.40 -28.28 -7.51
C GLY A 137 -20.72 -28.66 -8.20
N ASP A 138 -21.69 -27.74 -8.23
CA ASP A 138 -23.01 -27.93 -8.84
C ASP A 138 -23.05 -27.56 -10.34
N ILE A 139 -21.91 -27.24 -10.95
CA ILE A 139 -21.84 -26.99 -12.41
C ILE A 139 -21.89 -28.35 -13.13
N PRO A 140 -22.95 -28.64 -13.91
CA PRO A 140 -23.06 -29.92 -14.59
C PRO A 140 -21.89 -30.11 -15.56
N ALA A 141 -21.35 -31.35 -15.61
CA ALA A 141 -20.22 -31.72 -16.45
C ALA A 141 -20.41 -31.40 -17.95
N SER A 142 -21.65 -31.19 -18.39
CA SER A 142 -22.02 -30.77 -19.75
C SER A 142 -21.57 -29.35 -20.13
N VAL A 143 -21.20 -28.49 -19.16
CA VAL A 143 -20.70 -27.13 -19.44
C VAL A 143 -19.16 -27.08 -19.33
N ARG A 144 -18.56 -28.10 -18.72
CA ARG A 144 -17.11 -28.15 -18.42
C ARG A 144 -16.26 -28.65 -19.58
N SER A 145 -16.90 -29.19 -20.61
CA SER A 145 -16.25 -29.67 -21.82
C SER A 145 -16.62 -28.73 -22.97
N GLY A 146 -15.71 -27.83 -23.31
CA GLY A 146 -15.58 -27.44 -24.71
C GLY A 146 -15.30 -28.71 -25.48
N GLU A 147 -16.28 -29.13 -26.26
CA GLU A 147 -16.35 -30.38 -27.00
C GLU A 147 -15.09 -30.59 -27.84
N ALA A 148 -14.23 -31.51 -27.40
CA ALA A 148 -13.33 -32.21 -28.29
C ALA A 148 -14.15 -33.28 -29.03
N ALA A 149 -14.84 -32.87 -30.10
CA ALA A 149 -15.36 -33.78 -31.12
C ALA A 149 -15.63 -33.04 -32.43
N ALA A 150 -14.71 -33.18 -33.38
CA ALA A 150 -14.97 -33.76 -34.71
C ALA A 150 -13.97 -33.21 -35.74
N ASP A 151 -13.32 -34.13 -36.45
CA ASP A 151 -12.66 -33.89 -37.74
C ASP A 151 -13.46 -32.92 -38.63
N ALA A 152 -12.87 -31.77 -38.89
CA ALA A 152 -13.04 -31.07 -40.16
C ALA A 152 -11.66 -30.57 -40.55
N GLU A 153 -11.08 -31.18 -41.58
CA GLU A 153 -9.95 -30.66 -42.33
C GLU A 153 -10.17 -29.17 -42.63
N GLN A 154 -9.50 -28.29 -41.88
CA GLN A 154 -9.36 -26.88 -42.22
C GLN A 154 -8.13 -26.75 -43.10
N GLU A 155 -8.33 -26.52 -44.40
CA GLU A 155 -7.28 -26.01 -45.28
C GLU A 155 -6.68 -24.73 -44.67
N PRO A 156 -5.35 -24.53 -44.73
CA PRO A 156 -4.71 -23.34 -44.20
C PRO A 156 -5.18 -22.11 -44.99
N VAL A 157 -5.98 -21.26 -44.35
CA VAL A 157 -6.32 -19.93 -44.87
C VAL A 157 -5.04 -19.09 -44.89
N ASP A 158 -4.57 -18.77 -46.09
CA ASP A 158 -3.47 -17.84 -46.33
C ASP A 158 -3.83 -16.45 -45.77
N THR A 159 -3.16 -16.05 -44.69
CA THR A 159 -3.33 -14.73 -44.05
C THR A 159 -2.32 -13.70 -44.56
N SER A 160 -1.85 -13.82 -45.80
CA SER A 160 -0.97 -12.81 -46.39
C SER A 160 -1.75 -11.51 -46.66
N PRO A 161 -1.28 -10.34 -46.17
CA PRO A 161 -1.94 -9.06 -46.44
C PRO A 161 -1.85 -8.70 -47.94
N PRO A 162 -2.83 -7.97 -48.50
CA PRO A 162 -2.83 -7.63 -49.92
C PRO A 162 -1.67 -6.68 -50.24
N VAL A 163 -0.83 -7.06 -51.21
CA VAL A 163 0.16 -6.18 -51.82
C VAL A 163 -0.58 -5.15 -52.66
N VAL A 164 -0.62 -3.91 -52.20
CA VAL A 164 -1.11 -2.78 -52.98
C VAL A 164 0.04 -2.30 -53.87
N PHE A 165 -0.14 -2.40 -55.19
CA PHE A 165 0.73 -1.77 -56.19
C PHE A 165 0.24 -0.36 -56.52
#